data_AF-A0A7I8IB86-F1
#
_entry.id   AF-A0A7I8IB86-F1
#
_cell.length_a   1.000
_cell.length_b   1.000
_cell.length_c   1.000
_cell.angle_alpha   90.00
_cell.angle_beta   90.00
_cell.angle_gamma   90.00
#
_symmetry.space_group_name_H-M   'P 1'
#
loop_
_entity.id
_entity.type
_entity.pdbx_description
1 polymer ?
#
loop_
_entity_poly.entity_id
_entity_poly.type
_entity_poly.pdbx_seq_one_letter_code
_entity_poly.pdbx_strand_id
1 'polypeptide(L)'
;MVRAPVPAALLAGASAVLLLLCSFQVAFSLSIGVNYGALADNLPPPAQVAAFLKENTFIDRVKLFDANPVFIRAFAGTGVSMVVTVANGDIPGLAKLPAARDWIAAHIAPFYPATNISLLAVGNEVLATSDKNLIAHLLPAMRSLTAALAQAGMGKIRVTTPHSLGILAASEPPSTGRFRRGYDRAILAPMLQFHRQTKTPFMVNPYPYFGYTGRTLNYAIFKPTGGSSTPPPMDAVYSGMKRLGYGDVEIAVGETGWPSVGDADQPAVSVENAASYNGNLIREVNSGRGTPLMPGRRFETYIFSLFNENQKPGPTAERNFGLFRADLTPVYDVGLTRTRVRRFSSLMPVFFTVIN
;
A
#
# COMPACT_ATOMS: atom_id res chain seq x y z
N MET A 1 -40.91 -62.10 -9.64
CA MET A 1 -40.86 -60.75 -9.02
C MET A 1 -39.76 -59.96 -9.70
N VAL A 2 -40.14 -58.99 -10.54
CA VAL A 2 -39.22 -58.22 -11.38
C VAL A 2 -38.74 -56.99 -10.60
N ARG A 3 -37.41 -56.81 -10.49
CA ARG A 3 -36.78 -55.61 -9.92
C ARG A 3 -36.99 -54.44 -10.87
N ALA A 4 -37.67 -53.39 -10.40
CA ALA A 4 -37.74 -52.12 -11.11
C ALA A 4 -36.38 -51.38 -11.05
N PRO A 5 -35.92 -50.75 -12.14
CA PRO A 5 -34.67 -49.99 -12.12
C PRO A 5 -34.88 -48.62 -11.45
N VAL A 6 -33.90 -48.21 -10.64
CA VAL A 6 -33.85 -46.85 -10.09
C VAL A 6 -33.62 -45.86 -11.24
N PRO A 7 -34.35 -44.74 -11.34
CA PRO A 7 -34.19 -43.82 -12.46
C PRO A 7 -32.82 -43.12 -12.40
N ALA A 8 -32.05 -43.20 -13.48
CA ALA A 8 -30.75 -42.54 -13.65
C ALA A 8 -30.79 -40.99 -13.49
N ALA A 9 -31.99 -40.40 -13.48
CA ALA A 9 -32.21 -38.96 -13.31
C ALA A 9 -31.86 -38.43 -11.91
N LEU A 10 -31.91 -39.27 -10.87
CA LEU A 10 -31.59 -38.85 -9.49
C LEU A 10 -30.08 -38.72 -9.23
N LEU A 11 -29.24 -39.43 -9.99
CA LEU A 11 -27.78 -39.35 -9.86
C LEU A 11 -27.20 -38.15 -10.64
N ALA A 12 -27.81 -37.76 -11.77
CA ALA A 12 -27.37 -36.61 -12.56
C ALA A 12 -27.63 -35.26 -11.87
N GLY A 13 -28.73 -35.14 -11.11
CA GLY A 13 -29.06 -33.92 -10.35
C GLY A 13 -28.13 -33.68 -9.17
N ALA A 14 -27.69 -34.74 -8.47
CA ALA A 14 -26.78 -34.62 -7.34
C ALA A 14 -25.36 -34.21 -7.78
N SER A 15 -24.86 -34.71 -8.92
CA SER A 15 -23.56 -34.31 -9.47
C SER A 15 -23.56 -32.87 -10.03
N ALA A 16 -24.66 -32.41 -10.61
CA ALA A 16 -24.78 -31.03 -11.08
C ALA A 16 -24.80 -30.01 -9.93
N VAL A 17 -25.45 -30.32 -8.80
CA VAL A 17 -25.45 -29.48 -7.60
C VAL A 17 -24.08 -29.47 -6.92
N LEU A 18 -23.35 -30.59 -6.91
CA LEU A 18 -21.99 -30.66 -6.36
C LEU A 18 -20.95 -29.93 -7.24
N LEU A 19 -21.11 -29.93 -8.56
CA LEU A 19 -20.28 -29.15 -9.49
C LEU A 19 -20.59 -27.65 -9.47
N LEU A 20 -21.85 -27.26 -9.18
CA LEU A 20 -22.22 -25.85 -8.99
C LEU A 20 -21.74 -25.30 -7.64
N LEU A 21 -21.58 -26.14 -6.61
CA LEU A 21 -20.99 -25.77 -5.31
C LEU A 21 -19.45 -25.64 -5.33
N CYS A 22 -18.80 -26.09 -6.41
CA CYS A 22 -17.35 -25.95 -6.62
C CYS A 22 -16.93 -24.67 -7.37
N SER A 23 -17.88 -23.80 -7.72
CA SER A 23 -17.63 -22.58 -8.51
C SER A 23 -18.05 -21.37 -7.68
N PHE A 24 -17.16 -20.40 -7.48
CA PHE A 24 -17.26 -19.24 -6.56
C PHE A 24 -16.83 -19.46 -5.10
N GLN A 25 -15.66 -20.08 -4.89
CA GLN A 25 -14.76 -19.45 -3.94
C GLN A 25 -14.19 -18.19 -4.61
N VAL A 26 -14.88 -17.06 -4.47
CA VAL A 26 -14.19 -15.77 -4.63
C VAL A 26 -13.18 -15.75 -3.49
N ALA A 27 -11.95 -16.18 -3.77
CA ALA A 27 -10.85 -15.93 -2.86
C ALA A 27 -10.81 -14.41 -2.69
N PHE A 28 -11.25 -13.91 -1.54
CA PHE A 28 -11.04 -12.53 -1.14
C PHE A 28 -9.54 -12.36 -0.98
N SER A 29 -8.85 -12.01 -2.08
CA SER A 29 -7.45 -11.64 -2.02
C SER A 29 -7.41 -10.25 -1.39
N LEU A 30 -7.12 -10.20 -0.09
CA LEU A 30 -6.70 -8.95 0.53
C LEU A 30 -5.47 -8.45 -0.23
N SER A 31 -5.53 -7.21 -0.71
CA SER A 31 -4.38 -6.52 -1.30
C SER A 31 -4.09 -5.30 -0.45
N ILE A 32 -2.87 -5.26 0.09
CA ILE A 32 -2.39 -4.17 0.93
C ILE A 32 -0.86 -4.21 0.99
N GLY A 33 -0.26 -3.06 0.74
CA GLY A 33 1.17 -2.85 0.91
C GLY A 33 1.54 -2.36 2.29
N VAL A 34 2.82 -2.47 2.62
CA VAL A 34 3.41 -1.85 3.82
C VAL A 34 4.69 -1.11 3.47
N ASN A 35 4.98 -0.04 4.19
CA ASN A 35 6.30 0.58 4.15
C ASN A 35 7.27 -0.22 5.02
N TYR A 36 8.38 -0.67 4.44
CA TYR A 36 9.45 -1.34 5.19
C TYR A 36 10.57 -0.34 5.44
N GLY A 37 10.41 0.43 6.52
CA GLY A 37 11.42 1.32 7.07
C GLY A 37 12.49 0.55 7.85
N ALA A 38 13.70 1.10 7.87
CA ALA A 38 14.89 0.46 8.43
C ALA A 38 15.67 1.40 9.37
N LEU A 39 15.05 2.47 9.86
CA LEU A 39 15.66 3.35 10.88
C LEU A 39 15.55 2.71 12.26
N ALA A 40 16.20 1.57 12.43
CA ALA A 40 16.25 0.79 13.65
C ALA A 40 17.46 -0.15 13.70
N ASP A 41 17.89 -0.52 14.90
CA ASP A 41 19.03 -1.43 15.15
C ASP A 41 18.63 -2.83 15.63
N ASN A 42 17.33 -3.10 15.78
CA ASN A 42 16.82 -4.34 16.34
C ASN A 42 15.97 -5.17 15.37
N LEU A 43 15.86 -4.76 14.10
CA LEU A 43 15.00 -5.44 13.13
C LEU A 43 15.57 -6.81 12.71
N PRO A 44 14.70 -7.77 12.34
CA PRO A 44 15.14 -9.04 11.76
C PRO A 44 15.90 -8.83 10.44
N PRO A 45 16.77 -9.78 10.07
CA PRO A 45 17.40 -9.78 8.76
C PRO A 45 16.36 -9.70 7.62
N PRO A 46 16.61 -8.94 6.53
CA PRO A 46 15.64 -8.77 5.45
C PRO A 46 15.12 -10.08 4.84
N ALA A 47 15.95 -11.13 4.78
CA ALA A 47 15.53 -12.45 4.30
C ALA A 47 14.46 -13.10 5.20
N GLN A 48 14.59 -12.93 6.53
CA GLN A 48 13.59 -13.42 7.47
C GLN A 48 12.28 -12.62 7.33
N VAL A 49 12.37 -11.30 7.12
CA VAL A 49 11.19 -10.45 6.86
C VAL A 49 10.50 -10.85 5.57
N ALA A 50 11.25 -11.09 4.50
CA ALA A 50 10.71 -11.52 3.21
C ALA A 50 9.97 -12.87 3.32
N ALA A 51 10.55 -13.84 4.04
CA ALA A 51 9.91 -15.11 4.35
C ALA A 51 8.63 -14.92 5.20
N PHE A 52 8.70 -14.11 6.25
CA PHE A 52 7.56 -13.79 7.10
C PHE A 52 6.39 -13.20 6.31
N LEU A 53 6.64 -12.20 5.46
CA LEU A 53 5.59 -11.59 4.64
C LEU A 53 4.95 -12.62 3.70
N LYS A 54 5.80 -13.40 3.01
CA LYS A 54 5.36 -14.45 2.07
C LYS A 54 4.53 -15.54 2.74
N GLU A 55 4.95 -16.02 3.90
CA GLU A 55 4.41 -17.24 4.52
C GLU A 55 3.33 -16.96 5.56
N ASN A 56 3.45 -15.86 6.31
CA ASN A 56 2.68 -15.62 7.53
C ASN A 56 1.68 -14.47 7.40
N THR A 57 1.67 -13.73 6.29
CA THR A 57 0.80 -12.54 6.15
C THR A 57 0.02 -12.48 4.83
N PHE A 58 -1.02 -11.66 4.79
CA PHE A 58 -1.72 -11.28 3.55
C PHE A 58 -1.14 -10.01 2.89
N ILE A 59 -0.01 -9.50 3.38
CA ILE A 59 0.69 -8.35 2.77
C ILE A 59 1.33 -8.83 1.46
N ASP A 60 0.94 -8.21 0.35
CA ASP A 60 1.37 -8.58 -1.00
C ASP A 60 2.34 -7.58 -1.63
N ARG A 61 2.57 -6.44 -0.96
CA ARG A 61 3.48 -5.38 -1.45
C ARG A 61 4.32 -4.75 -0.34
N VAL A 62 5.50 -4.30 -0.71
CA VAL A 62 6.41 -3.55 0.17
C VAL A 62 6.90 -2.29 -0.54
N LYS A 63 6.97 -1.16 0.16
CA LYS A 63 7.69 0.04 -0.29
C LYS A 63 8.92 0.27 0.58
N LEU A 64 10.09 0.26 -0.06
CA LEU A 64 11.37 0.64 0.53
C LEU A 64 11.60 2.15 0.39
N PHE A 65 12.41 2.72 1.27
CA PHE A 65 12.76 4.15 1.27
C PHE A 65 14.07 4.47 0.56
N ASP A 66 14.80 3.46 0.11
CA ASP A 66 16.03 3.56 -0.66
C ASP A 66 16.14 2.40 -1.66
N ALA A 67 17.30 2.30 -2.33
CA ALA A 67 17.67 1.21 -3.22
C ALA A 67 18.68 0.25 -2.59
N ASN A 68 18.54 -0.07 -1.30
CA ASN A 68 19.47 -0.95 -0.60
C ASN A 68 19.49 -2.36 -1.21
N PRO A 69 20.64 -2.83 -1.73
CA PRO A 69 20.73 -4.10 -2.45
C PRO A 69 20.47 -5.33 -1.57
N VAL A 70 20.70 -5.24 -0.26
CA VAL A 70 20.44 -6.33 0.69
C VAL A 70 18.94 -6.54 0.85
N PHE A 71 18.18 -5.43 0.98
CA PHE A 71 16.74 -5.47 1.10
C PHE A 71 16.09 -5.93 -0.20
N ILE A 72 16.49 -5.37 -1.36
CA ILE A 72 15.90 -5.75 -2.65
C ILE A 72 16.14 -7.24 -2.95
N ARG A 73 17.37 -7.74 -2.71
CA ARG A 73 17.73 -9.14 -2.96
C ARG A 73 16.95 -10.12 -2.08
N ALA A 74 16.66 -9.75 -0.84
CA ALA A 74 15.95 -10.62 0.10
C ALA A 74 14.55 -11.03 -0.39
N PHE A 75 13.93 -10.23 -1.27
CA PHE A 75 12.60 -10.50 -1.81
C PHE A 75 12.60 -11.29 -3.13
N ALA A 76 13.76 -11.72 -3.64
CA ALA A 76 13.85 -12.53 -4.84
C ALA A 76 13.02 -13.83 -4.71
N GLY A 77 12.19 -14.13 -5.71
CA GLY A 77 11.35 -15.34 -5.74
C GLY A 77 10.23 -15.38 -4.69
N THR A 78 9.96 -14.27 -4.00
CA THR A 78 8.85 -14.22 -3.02
C THR A 78 7.50 -13.96 -3.66
N GLY A 79 7.49 -13.27 -4.81
CA GLY A 79 6.28 -12.78 -5.47
C GLY A 79 5.73 -11.46 -4.89
N VAL A 80 6.20 -11.04 -3.72
CA VAL A 80 5.81 -9.77 -3.09
C VAL A 80 6.24 -8.61 -3.98
N SER A 81 5.29 -7.75 -4.34
CA SER A 81 5.50 -6.60 -5.20
C SER A 81 6.30 -5.51 -4.47
N MET A 82 7.33 -4.96 -5.09
CA MET A 82 8.21 -3.98 -4.45
C MET A 82 8.11 -2.60 -5.11
N VAL A 83 8.10 -1.56 -4.27
CA VAL A 83 8.44 -0.19 -4.64
C VAL A 83 9.84 0.11 -4.13
N VAL A 84 10.72 0.59 -5.00
CA VAL A 84 12.06 1.06 -4.65
C VAL A 84 12.06 2.59 -4.75
N THR A 85 12.62 3.26 -3.74
CA THR A 85 12.64 4.73 -3.70
C THR A 85 14.02 5.24 -4.11
N VAL A 86 14.03 6.19 -5.03
CA VAL A 86 15.21 6.99 -5.37
C VAL A 86 15.38 8.04 -4.28
N ALA A 87 16.58 8.16 -3.70
CA ALA A 87 16.83 9.13 -2.65
C ALA A 87 16.65 10.57 -3.18
N ASN A 88 16.18 11.49 -2.33
CA ASN A 88 15.99 12.89 -2.71
C ASN A 88 17.28 13.51 -3.29
N GLY A 89 18.45 13.18 -2.72
CA GLY A 89 19.74 13.70 -3.16
C GLY A 89 20.14 13.28 -4.60
N ASP A 90 19.61 12.17 -5.11
CA ASP A 90 19.96 11.66 -6.44
C ASP A 90 19.17 12.36 -7.56
N ILE A 91 18.03 12.99 -7.22
CA ILE A 91 17.08 13.56 -8.19
C ILE A 91 17.75 14.48 -9.21
N PRO A 92 18.61 15.46 -8.82
CA PRO A 92 19.22 16.36 -9.80
C PRO A 92 20.09 15.65 -10.83
N GLY A 93 20.86 14.64 -10.41
CA GLY A 93 21.71 13.85 -11.31
C GLY A 93 20.89 13.02 -12.30
N LEU A 94 19.78 12.45 -11.84
CA LEU A 94 18.92 11.56 -12.63
C LEU A 94 18.02 12.28 -13.64
N ALA A 95 18.01 13.61 -13.65
CA ALA A 95 17.33 14.39 -14.68
C ALA A 95 17.86 14.12 -16.10
N LYS A 96 19.08 13.58 -16.23
CA LYS A 96 19.71 13.26 -17.52
C LYS A 96 19.70 11.76 -17.76
N LEU A 97 19.32 11.36 -18.98
CA LEU A 97 19.18 9.96 -19.37
C LEU A 97 20.44 9.09 -19.13
N PRO A 98 21.69 9.54 -19.42
CA PRO A 98 22.87 8.71 -19.13
C PRO A 98 22.98 8.32 -17.66
N ALA A 99 22.87 9.30 -16.74
CA ALA A 99 22.90 9.04 -15.30
C ALA A 99 21.73 8.14 -14.86
N ALA A 100 20.54 8.33 -15.44
CA ALA A 100 19.40 7.45 -15.16
C ALA A 100 19.64 6.01 -15.63
N ARG A 101 20.31 5.79 -16.77
CA ARG A 101 20.69 4.44 -17.23
C ARG A 101 21.67 3.79 -16.27
N ASP A 102 22.70 4.53 -15.84
CA ASP A 102 23.72 4.02 -14.92
C ASP A 102 23.08 3.66 -13.57
N TRP A 103 22.17 4.50 -13.07
CA TRP A 103 21.44 4.23 -11.84
C TRP A 103 20.55 2.98 -11.97
N ILE A 104 19.81 2.82 -13.06
CA ILE A 104 18.99 1.61 -13.30
C ILE A 104 19.87 0.36 -13.40
N ALA A 105 21.01 0.43 -14.09
CA ALA A 105 21.96 -0.66 -14.24
C ALA A 105 22.58 -1.08 -12.89
N ALA A 106 22.85 -0.12 -12.01
CA ALA A 106 23.44 -0.38 -10.70
C ALA A 106 22.42 -0.86 -9.65
N HIS A 107 21.22 -0.27 -9.63
CA HIS A 107 20.30 -0.41 -8.51
C HIS A 107 19.08 -1.29 -8.78
N ILE A 108 18.70 -1.50 -10.05
CA ILE A 108 17.47 -2.22 -10.42
C ILE A 108 17.78 -3.49 -11.23
N ALA A 109 18.57 -3.35 -12.30
CA ALA A 109 18.88 -4.45 -13.23
C ALA A 109 19.43 -5.72 -12.54
N PRO A 110 20.28 -5.66 -11.49
CA PRO A 110 20.82 -6.86 -10.86
C PRO A 110 19.77 -7.73 -10.14
N PHE A 111 18.59 -7.18 -9.87
CA PHE A 111 17.55 -7.84 -9.07
C PHE A 111 16.31 -8.21 -9.90
N TYR A 112 16.10 -7.57 -11.05
CA TYR A 112 14.94 -7.82 -11.90
C TYR A 112 15.25 -8.92 -12.94
N PRO A 113 14.33 -9.89 -13.20
CA PRO A 113 12.98 -9.99 -12.66
C PRO A 113 12.85 -10.88 -11.41
N ALA A 114 13.96 -11.35 -10.83
CA ALA A 114 13.92 -12.26 -9.67
C ALA A 114 13.17 -11.65 -8.48
N THR A 115 13.40 -10.37 -8.19
CA THR A 115 12.59 -9.54 -7.31
C THR A 115 11.53 -8.82 -8.14
N ASN A 116 10.26 -8.88 -7.70
CA ASN A 116 9.13 -8.24 -8.37
C ASN A 116 9.10 -6.72 -8.13
N ILE A 117 10.07 -6.00 -8.70
CA ILE A 117 10.10 -4.53 -8.67
C ILE A 117 9.03 -4.00 -9.63
N SER A 118 8.04 -3.32 -9.08
CA SER A 118 6.81 -2.93 -9.80
C SER A 118 6.69 -1.42 -10.03
N LEU A 119 7.38 -0.63 -9.22
CA LEU A 119 7.29 0.82 -9.19
C LEU A 119 8.59 1.42 -8.66
N LEU A 120 9.05 2.51 -9.26
CA LEU A 120 10.04 3.41 -8.68
C LEU A 120 9.34 4.65 -8.14
N ALA A 121 9.62 4.99 -6.89
CA ALA A 121 9.22 6.26 -6.29
C ALA A 121 10.40 7.24 -6.37
N VAL A 122 10.28 8.30 -7.16
CA VAL A 122 11.34 9.30 -7.31
C VAL A 122 11.26 10.30 -6.18
N GLY A 123 12.15 10.16 -5.19
CA GLY A 123 12.11 10.95 -3.97
C GLY A 123 10.97 10.58 -3.03
N ASN A 124 10.87 11.34 -1.94
CA ASN A 124 9.75 11.33 -1.01
C ASN A 124 9.45 12.77 -0.56
N GLU A 125 8.20 13.18 -0.73
CA GLU A 125 7.68 14.49 -0.30
C GLU A 125 8.52 15.70 -0.76
N VAL A 126 9.09 15.62 -1.96
CA VAL A 126 10.06 16.60 -2.49
C VAL A 126 9.54 18.04 -2.47
N LEU A 127 8.24 18.25 -2.73
CA LEU A 127 7.65 19.60 -2.70
C LEU A 127 7.60 20.20 -1.28
N ALA A 128 7.57 19.36 -0.24
CA ALA A 128 7.56 19.81 1.15
C ALA A 128 8.94 20.32 1.61
N THR A 129 10.03 19.92 0.95
CA THR A 129 11.38 20.40 1.28
C THR A 129 11.57 21.87 0.89
N SER A 130 10.73 22.40 0.00
CA SER A 130 10.88 23.73 -0.61
C SER A 130 12.21 23.96 -1.36
N ASP A 131 12.98 22.89 -1.61
CA ASP A 131 14.23 22.96 -2.35
C ASP A 131 13.93 23.11 -3.85
N LYS A 132 14.24 24.29 -4.37
CA LYS A 132 14.00 24.64 -5.78
C LYS A 132 14.78 23.73 -6.74
N ASN A 133 15.98 23.29 -6.36
CA ASN A 133 16.80 22.41 -7.19
C ASN A 133 16.16 21.02 -7.28
N LEU A 134 15.74 20.44 -6.16
CA LEU A 134 15.04 19.15 -6.16
C LEU A 134 13.73 19.22 -6.94
N ILE A 135 12.91 20.24 -6.70
CA ILE A 135 11.61 20.42 -7.35
C ILE A 135 11.76 20.58 -8.87
N ALA A 136 12.73 21.39 -9.32
CA ALA A 136 12.95 21.62 -10.76
C ALA A 136 13.39 20.36 -11.52
N HIS A 137 14.12 19.45 -10.85
CA HIS A 137 14.66 18.24 -11.47
C HIS A 137 13.76 17.00 -11.30
N LEU A 138 12.72 17.06 -10.46
CA LEU A 138 11.86 15.91 -10.16
C LEU A 138 11.19 15.31 -11.39
N LEU A 139 10.42 16.10 -12.15
CA LEU A 139 9.75 15.59 -13.36
C LEU A 139 10.74 15.17 -14.46
N PRO A 140 11.83 15.93 -14.75
CA PRO A 140 12.91 15.45 -15.61
C PRO A 140 13.49 14.09 -15.19
N ALA A 141 13.73 13.87 -13.89
CA ALA A 141 14.24 12.60 -13.38
C ALA A 141 13.24 11.46 -13.60
N MET A 142 11.94 11.68 -13.33
CA MET A 142 10.90 10.70 -13.61
C MET A 142 10.86 10.29 -15.09
N ARG A 143 10.97 11.26 -16.02
CA ARG A 143 11.03 11.01 -17.46
C ARG A 143 12.28 10.23 -17.86
N SER A 144 13.44 10.63 -17.37
CA SER A 144 14.72 9.98 -17.68
C SER A 144 14.77 8.55 -17.15
N LEU A 145 14.28 8.28 -15.93
CA LEU A 145 14.17 6.93 -15.38
C LEU A 145 13.18 6.06 -16.16
N THR A 146 12.04 6.61 -16.58
CA THR A 146 11.07 5.89 -17.43
C THR A 146 11.69 5.49 -18.76
N ALA A 147 12.44 6.39 -19.40
CA ALA A 147 13.13 6.11 -20.65
C ALA A 147 14.27 5.09 -20.47
N ALA A 148 15.04 5.17 -19.38
CA ALA A 148 16.09 4.22 -19.05
C ALA A 148 15.52 2.81 -18.81
N LEU A 149 14.43 2.69 -18.06
CA LEU A 149 13.71 1.43 -17.85
C LEU A 149 13.23 0.82 -19.17
N ALA A 150 12.65 1.62 -20.06
CA ALA A 150 12.21 1.16 -21.36
C ALA A 150 13.38 0.62 -22.22
N GLN A 151 14.51 1.33 -22.25
CA GLN A 151 15.70 0.92 -23.00
C GLN A 151 16.38 -0.33 -22.43
N ALA A 152 16.26 -0.55 -21.12
CA ALA A 152 16.77 -1.74 -20.46
C ALA A 152 15.80 -2.95 -20.54
N GLY A 153 14.70 -2.85 -21.30
CA GLY A 153 13.69 -3.92 -21.40
C GLY A 153 12.82 -4.09 -20.13
N MET A 154 12.89 -3.15 -19.20
CA MET A 154 12.17 -3.13 -17.92
C MET A 154 10.95 -2.21 -17.94
N GLY A 155 10.34 -1.98 -19.12
CA GLY A 155 9.21 -1.05 -19.30
C GLY A 155 7.92 -1.38 -18.53
N LYS A 156 7.86 -2.53 -17.85
CA LYS A 156 6.77 -2.87 -16.91
C LYS A 156 6.91 -2.18 -15.55
N ILE A 157 8.12 -1.75 -15.18
CA ILE A 157 8.37 -1.01 -13.94
C ILE A 157 7.83 0.41 -14.14
N ARG A 158 6.84 0.78 -13.34
CA ARG A 158 6.21 2.11 -13.37
C ARG A 158 7.09 3.13 -12.64
N VAL A 159 6.87 4.42 -12.89
CA VAL A 159 7.55 5.52 -12.17
C VAL A 159 6.52 6.49 -11.59
N THR A 160 6.68 6.85 -10.32
CA THR A 160 5.86 7.85 -9.61
C THR A 160 6.72 8.72 -8.70
N THR A 161 6.11 9.64 -7.96
CA THR A 161 6.73 10.38 -6.85
C THR A 161 5.68 10.57 -5.74
N PRO A 162 5.99 10.22 -4.47
CA PRO A 162 5.06 10.41 -3.36
C PRO A 162 5.04 11.86 -2.89
N HIS A 163 3.83 12.42 -2.72
CA HIS A 163 3.64 13.77 -2.21
C HIS A 163 2.98 13.79 -0.84
N SER A 164 3.47 14.63 0.07
CA SER A 164 2.70 15.01 1.26
C SER A 164 1.42 15.73 0.84
N LEU A 165 0.39 15.70 1.69
CA LEU A 165 -0.83 16.50 1.44
C LEU A 165 -0.61 18.01 1.57
N GLY A 166 0.60 18.45 1.95
CA GLY A 166 1.02 19.85 1.91
C GLY A 166 0.94 20.46 0.51
N ILE A 167 0.77 19.66 -0.55
CA ILE A 167 0.49 20.17 -1.91
C ILE A 167 -0.90 20.83 -2.04
N LEU A 168 -1.82 20.58 -1.11
CA LEU A 168 -3.16 21.15 -1.10
C LEU A 168 -3.16 22.54 -0.42
N ALA A 169 -3.95 23.46 -0.98
CA ALA A 169 -4.28 24.74 -0.35
C ALA A 169 -5.65 24.71 0.33
N ALA A 170 -6.52 23.80 -0.08
CA ALA A 170 -7.78 23.51 0.60
C ALA A 170 -8.08 22.03 0.48
N SER A 171 -8.68 21.47 1.53
CA SER A 171 -9.10 20.07 1.59
C SER A 171 -10.45 19.86 2.27
N GLU A 172 -11.03 20.90 2.87
CA GLU A 172 -12.27 20.81 3.65
C GLU A 172 -13.30 21.87 3.21
N PRO A 173 -14.51 21.48 2.75
CA PRO A 173 -14.89 20.09 2.45
C PRO A 173 -14.11 19.53 1.24
N PRO A 174 -13.97 18.20 1.07
CA PRO A 174 -13.15 17.60 0.02
C PRO A 174 -13.44 18.07 -1.41
N SER A 175 -14.70 18.39 -1.73
CA SER A 175 -15.11 18.91 -3.05
C SER A 175 -14.49 20.27 -3.41
N THR A 176 -14.02 21.02 -2.41
CA THR A 176 -13.29 22.29 -2.60
C THR A 176 -11.79 22.10 -2.78
N GLY A 177 -11.33 20.84 -2.73
CA GLY A 177 -9.94 20.45 -2.88
C GLY A 177 -9.25 21.14 -4.05
N ARG A 178 -8.11 21.76 -3.79
CA ARG A 178 -7.28 22.42 -4.81
C ARG A 178 -5.81 22.44 -4.39
N PHE A 179 -4.92 22.32 -5.36
CA PHE A 179 -3.48 22.45 -5.14
C PHE A 179 -3.07 23.90 -4.83
N ARG A 180 -1.90 24.06 -4.20
CA ARG A 180 -1.32 25.36 -3.92
C ARG A 180 -1.06 26.15 -5.20
N ARG A 181 -1.40 27.43 -5.18
CA ARG A 181 -1.14 28.37 -6.28
C ARG A 181 0.36 28.39 -6.58
N GLY A 182 0.73 28.25 -7.84
CA GLY A 182 2.13 28.19 -8.28
C GLY A 182 2.64 26.77 -8.40
N TYR A 183 2.22 25.84 -7.52
CA TYR A 183 2.52 24.42 -7.68
C TYR A 183 1.56 23.76 -8.66
N ASP A 184 0.29 24.14 -8.60
CA ASP A 184 -0.80 23.64 -9.43
C ASP A 184 -0.45 23.58 -10.93
N ARG A 185 -0.11 24.71 -11.56
CA ARG A 185 0.14 24.79 -13.00
C ARG A 185 1.59 24.51 -13.40
N ALA A 186 2.55 24.96 -12.60
CA ALA A 186 3.96 24.89 -12.99
C ALA A 186 4.61 23.53 -12.68
N ILE A 187 4.09 22.80 -11.68
CA ILE A 187 4.71 21.55 -11.20
C ILE A 187 3.74 20.39 -11.37
N LEU A 188 2.55 20.48 -10.78
CA LEU A 188 1.63 19.35 -10.67
C LEU A 188 0.90 19.05 -11.98
N ALA A 189 0.44 20.05 -12.75
CA ALA A 189 -0.20 19.79 -14.05
C ALA A 189 0.72 19.06 -15.05
N PRO A 190 1.99 19.47 -15.26
CA PRO A 190 2.93 18.70 -16.10
C PRO A 190 3.21 17.29 -15.57
N MET A 191 3.23 17.10 -14.25
CA MET A 191 3.43 15.80 -13.62
C MET A 191 2.21 14.88 -13.78
N LEU A 192 1.00 15.42 -13.62
CA LEU A 192 -0.26 14.73 -13.89
C LEU A 192 -0.38 14.33 -15.37
N GLN A 193 0.08 15.19 -16.29
CA GLN A 193 0.17 14.83 -17.71
C GLN A 193 1.14 13.68 -17.94
N PHE A 194 2.29 13.65 -17.24
CA PHE A 194 3.21 12.52 -17.30
C PHE A 194 2.55 11.22 -16.79
N HIS A 195 1.85 11.27 -15.66
CA HIS A 195 1.13 10.11 -15.12
C HIS A 195 0.05 9.60 -16.08
N ARG A 196 -0.71 10.51 -16.71
CA ARG A 196 -1.69 10.16 -17.75
C ARG A 196 -1.02 9.44 -18.93
N GLN A 197 0.08 9.98 -19.46
CA GLN A 197 0.79 9.42 -20.63
C GLN A 197 1.42 8.06 -20.34
N THR A 198 1.95 7.89 -19.13
CA THR A 198 2.65 6.67 -18.71
C THR A 198 1.74 5.65 -18.03
N LYS A 199 0.47 6.00 -17.79
CA LYS A 199 -0.52 5.20 -17.06
C LYS A 199 0.00 4.78 -15.67
N THR A 200 0.71 5.69 -15.00
CA THR A 200 1.21 5.49 -13.63
C THR A 200 0.37 6.28 -12.63
N PRO A 201 0.30 5.84 -11.36
CA PRO A 201 -0.50 6.54 -10.36
C PRO A 201 0.21 7.81 -9.87
N PHE A 202 -0.59 8.85 -9.58
CA PHE A 202 -0.17 9.98 -8.76
C PHE A 202 -0.17 9.55 -7.29
N MET A 203 1.01 9.47 -6.67
CA MET A 203 1.16 8.94 -5.32
C MET A 203 1.11 10.04 -4.27
N VAL A 204 0.32 9.85 -3.22
CA VAL A 204 0.22 10.77 -2.07
C VAL A 204 0.44 10.03 -0.75
N ASN A 205 0.88 10.75 0.27
CA ASN A 205 1.05 10.27 1.64
C ASN A 205 -0.04 10.90 2.56
N PRO A 206 -1.28 10.39 2.51
CA PRO A 206 -2.37 10.93 3.30
C PRO A 206 -2.30 10.44 4.75
N TYR A 207 -1.86 11.30 5.65
CA TYR A 207 -1.85 11.04 7.10
C TYR A 207 -2.92 11.88 7.81
N PRO A 208 -4.09 11.29 8.12
CA PRO A 208 -5.12 11.98 8.92
C PRO A 208 -4.64 12.26 10.33
N TYR A 209 -3.71 11.42 10.82
CA TYR A 209 -3.05 11.55 12.11
C TYR A 209 -2.43 12.94 12.34
N PHE A 210 -1.86 13.60 11.32
CA PHE A 210 -1.26 14.92 11.50
C PHE A 210 -2.26 16.08 11.51
N GLY A 211 -3.52 15.86 11.12
CA GLY A 211 -4.51 16.91 10.92
C GLY A 211 -5.83 16.71 11.67
N TYR A 212 -5.95 15.69 12.52
CA TYR A 212 -7.19 15.47 13.27
C TYR A 212 -7.41 16.55 14.33
N THR A 213 -8.67 16.72 14.70
CA THR A 213 -9.11 17.50 15.86
C THR A 213 -9.95 16.59 16.74
N GLY A 214 -10.24 16.98 17.99
CA GLY A 214 -11.14 16.20 18.85
C GLY A 214 -12.51 15.90 18.20
N ARG A 215 -13.02 16.81 17.35
CA ARG A 215 -14.29 16.64 16.61
C ARG A 215 -14.18 15.69 15.43
N THR A 216 -13.00 15.60 14.81
CA THR A 216 -12.78 14.78 13.61
C THR A 216 -12.07 13.47 13.90
N LEU A 217 -11.67 13.20 15.16
CA LEU A 217 -10.94 12.00 15.53
C LEU A 217 -11.68 10.72 15.11
N ASN A 218 -12.94 10.56 15.50
CA ASN A 218 -13.70 9.35 15.17
C ASN A 218 -13.80 9.12 13.66
N TYR A 219 -13.96 10.20 12.88
CA TYR A 219 -13.92 10.12 11.42
C TYR A 219 -12.53 9.69 10.92
N ALA A 220 -11.46 10.31 11.43
CA ALA A 220 -10.08 10.02 11.03
C ALA A 220 -9.67 8.56 11.28
N ILE A 221 -10.17 7.93 12.35
CA ILE A 221 -9.90 6.51 12.69
C ILE A 221 -11.01 5.54 12.28
N PHE A 222 -11.91 5.98 11.40
CA PHE A 222 -13.02 5.17 10.86
C PHE A 222 -13.93 4.55 11.93
N LYS A 223 -14.09 5.21 13.08
CA LYS A 223 -15.14 4.84 14.05
C LYS A 223 -16.49 5.32 13.53
N PRO A 224 -17.60 4.64 13.87
CA PRO A 224 -18.93 5.05 13.43
C PRO A 224 -19.23 6.50 13.84
N THR A 225 -19.44 7.38 12.87
CA THR A 225 -19.82 8.79 13.06
C THR A 225 -21.17 9.14 12.42
N GLY A 226 -21.89 8.15 11.90
CA GLY A 226 -23.12 8.37 11.13
C GLY A 226 -22.90 8.88 9.70
N GLY A 227 -21.66 8.86 9.18
CA GLY A 227 -21.28 9.26 7.83
C GLY A 227 -19.97 8.60 7.33
N SER A 228 -19.75 8.63 6.01
CA SER A 228 -18.78 7.83 5.21
C SER A 228 -17.43 7.51 5.86
N SER A 229 -17.05 6.22 5.85
CA SER A 229 -15.75 5.68 6.28
C SER A 229 -14.66 5.83 5.21
N THR A 230 -14.53 7.00 4.60
CA THR A 230 -13.57 7.24 3.50
C THR A 230 -12.16 7.49 4.04
N PRO A 231 -11.08 6.99 3.40
CA PRO A 231 -9.73 7.40 3.76
C PRO A 231 -9.57 8.91 3.60
N PRO A 232 -9.00 9.64 4.57
CA PRO A 232 -8.89 11.08 4.48
C PRO A 232 -7.77 11.50 3.52
N PRO A 233 -7.77 12.74 2.99
CA PRO A 233 -8.73 13.38 2.12
C PRO A 233 -8.41 13.05 0.63
N MET A 234 -8.54 11.77 0.24
CA MET A 234 -8.32 11.34 -1.15
C MET A 234 -9.22 12.08 -2.15
N ASP A 235 -10.45 12.38 -1.73
CA ASP A 235 -11.41 13.18 -2.48
C ASP A 235 -10.96 14.64 -2.70
N ALA A 236 -10.17 15.20 -1.78
CA ALA A 236 -9.60 16.55 -1.96
C ALA A 236 -8.47 16.54 -3.00
N VAL A 237 -7.62 15.51 -2.97
CA VAL A 237 -6.59 15.30 -3.99
C VAL A 237 -7.24 15.14 -5.37
N TYR A 238 -8.26 14.28 -5.47
CA TYR A 238 -9.04 14.09 -6.68
C TYR A 238 -9.68 15.39 -7.18
N SER A 239 -10.28 16.18 -6.29
CA SER A 239 -10.88 17.48 -6.65
C SER A 239 -9.83 18.44 -7.20
N GLY A 240 -8.62 18.48 -6.61
CA GLY A 240 -7.50 19.25 -7.10
C GLY A 240 -7.05 18.82 -8.50
N MET A 241 -6.92 17.51 -8.73
CA MET A 241 -6.58 16.94 -10.04
C MET A 241 -7.65 17.25 -11.09
N LYS A 242 -8.93 17.07 -10.73
CA LYS A 242 -10.08 17.31 -11.60
C LYS A 242 -10.17 18.78 -12.05
N ARG A 243 -9.86 19.74 -11.16
CA ARG A 243 -9.79 21.17 -11.51
C ARG A 243 -8.72 21.50 -12.54
N LEU A 244 -7.62 20.74 -12.56
CA LEU A 244 -6.58 20.84 -13.59
C LEU A 244 -6.89 20.02 -14.85
N GLY A 245 -8.03 19.31 -14.88
CA GLY A 245 -8.46 18.48 -15.99
C GLY A 245 -7.90 17.06 -15.98
N TYR A 246 -7.42 16.54 -14.84
CA TYR A 246 -6.75 15.23 -14.70
C TYR A 246 -7.48 14.25 -13.77
N GLY A 247 -8.83 14.27 -13.75
CA GLY A 247 -9.62 13.35 -12.90
C GLY A 247 -9.54 11.87 -13.30
N ASP A 248 -9.03 11.58 -14.50
CA ASP A 248 -8.76 10.26 -15.05
C ASP A 248 -7.44 9.63 -14.56
N VAL A 249 -6.53 10.43 -13.99
CA VAL A 249 -5.26 9.91 -13.48
C VAL A 249 -5.53 9.10 -12.20
N GLU A 250 -4.97 7.89 -12.14
CA GLU A 250 -5.06 7.02 -10.97
C GLU A 250 -4.32 7.60 -9.77
N ILE A 251 -4.77 7.27 -8.56
CA ILE A 251 -4.15 7.73 -7.31
C ILE A 251 -3.65 6.51 -6.53
N ALA A 252 -2.45 6.60 -5.97
CA ALA A 252 -1.92 5.62 -5.02
C ALA A 252 -1.65 6.28 -3.66
N VAL A 253 -1.76 5.49 -2.59
CA VAL A 253 -1.46 5.89 -1.22
C VAL A 253 -0.10 5.33 -0.87
N GLY A 254 0.94 6.18 -0.92
CA GLY A 254 2.33 5.79 -0.72
C GLY A 254 2.71 5.54 0.73
N GLU A 255 2.03 6.21 1.65
CA GLU A 255 2.20 6.08 3.10
C GLU A 255 0.94 6.57 3.82
N THR A 256 0.48 5.81 4.81
CA THR A 256 -0.56 6.23 5.74
C THR A 256 -0.58 5.34 6.96
N GLY A 257 -0.88 5.87 8.14
CA GLY A 257 -0.85 5.08 9.37
C GLY A 257 -1.26 5.88 10.59
N TRP A 258 -1.29 5.19 11.73
CA TRP A 258 -1.59 5.78 13.03
C TRP A 258 -0.69 5.15 14.09
N PRO A 259 0.03 5.95 14.90
CA PRO A 259 0.97 5.43 15.87
C PRO A 259 0.24 4.82 17.08
N SER A 260 0.86 3.84 17.73
CA SER A 260 0.27 3.13 18.88
C SER A 260 0.74 3.64 20.24
N VAL A 261 1.88 4.35 20.28
CA VAL A 261 2.45 4.93 21.49
C VAL A 261 2.96 6.34 21.15
N GLY A 262 2.61 7.32 21.97
CA GLY A 262 2.92 8.73 21.75
C GLY A 262 3.38 9.40 23.03
N ASP A 263 3.71 10.68 22.90
CA ASP A 263 4.01 11.53 24.05
C ASP A 263 2.73 11.90 24.82
N ALA A 264 2.86 12.41 26.04
CA ALA A 264 1.71 12.68 26.92
C ALA A 264 0.71 13.70 26.36
N ASP A 265 1.15 14.56 25.44
CA ASP A 265 0.34 15.56 24.74
C ASP A 265 -0.35 15.02 23.47
N GLN A 266 -0.26 13.71 23.21
CA GLN A 266 -0.84 13.04 22.04
C GLN A 266 -1.97 12.07 22.45
N PRO A 267 -3.11 12.56 23.00
CA PRO A 267 -4.13 11.71 23.62
C PRO A 267 -4.87 10.78 22.65
N ALA A 268 -4.77 11.02 21.34
CA ALA A 268 -5.36 10.12 20.33
C ALA A 268 -4.41 9.00 19.89
N VAL A 269 -3.19 8.93 20.43
CA VAL A 269 -2.21 7.89 20.14
C VAL A 269 -2.37 6.76 21.14
N SER A 270 -2.88 5.62 20.67
CA SER A 270 -3.06 4.43 21.48
C SER A 270 -3.10 3.19 20.58
N VAL A 271 -2.88 2.01 21.18
CA VAL A 271 -3.00 0.72 20.49
C VAL A 271 -4.40 0.55 19.88
N GLU A 272 -5.45 0.97 20.59
CA GLU A 272 -6.84 0.86 20.14
C GLU A 272 -7.12 1.75 18.93
N ASN A 273 -6.63 2.99 18.92
CA ASN A 273 -6.83 3.91 17.79
C ASN A 273 -5.98 3.49 16.59
N ALA A 274 -4.77 2.98 16.80
CA ALA A 274 -3.93 2.43 15.73
C ALA A 274 -4.58 1.19 15.08
N ALA A 275 -5.09 0.26 15.90
CA ALA A 275 -5.83 -0.90 15.42
C ALA A 275 -7.13 -0.50 14.68
N SER A 276 -7.85 0.50 15.21
CA SER A 276 -9.04 1.06 14.55
C SER A 276 -8.69 1.64 13.18
N TYR A 277 -7.67 2.49 13.11
CA TYR A 277 -7.26 3.13 11.86
C TYR A 277 -6.83 2.11 10.81
N ASN A 278 -5.79 1.32 11.11
CA ASN A 278 -5.19 0.40 10.15
C ASN A 278 -6.16 -0.73 9.77
N GLY A 279 -6.90 -1.28 10.74
CA GLY A 279 -7.88 -2.34 10.48
C GLY A 279 -9.05 -1.87 9.61
N ASN A 280 -9.56 -0.66 9.82
CA ASN A 280 -10.61 -0.11 8.97
C ASN A 280 -10.09 0.30 7.59
N LEU A 281 -8.88 0.86 7.50
CA LEU A 281 -8.25 1.17 6.22
C LEU A 281 -8.16 -0.09 5.33
N ILE A 282 -7.69 -1.21 5.89
CA ILE A 282 -7.62 -2.49 5.17
C ILE A 282 -8.99 -2.90 4.66
N ARG A 283 -10.03 -2.82 5.52
CA ARG A 283 -11.42 -3.13 5.12
C ARG A 283 -11.92 -2.21 4.01
N GLU A 284 -11.64 -0.92 4.09
CA GLU A 284 -12.11 0.07 3.12
C GLU A 284 -11.46 -0.15 1.75
N VAL A 285 -10.13 -0.29 1.71
CA VAL A 285 -9.36 -0.56 0.48
C VAL A 285 -9.85 -1.84 -0.22
N ASN A 286 -10.20 -2.87 0.57
CA ASN A 286 -10.64 -4.16 0.04
C ASN A 286 -12.15 -4.24 -0.21
N SER A 287 -12.94 -3.26 0.24
CA SER A 287 -14.39 -3.24 0.04
C SER A 287 -14.81 -3.04 -1.43
N GLY A 288 -13.93 -2.45 -2.24
CA GLY A 288 -14.23 -2.07 -3.61
C GLY A 288 -15.20 -0.88 -3.74
N ARG A 289 -15.61 -0.23 -2.64
CA ARG A 289 -16.49 0.94 -2.69
C ARG A 289 -15.83 2.17 -3.29
N GLY A 290 -14.52 2.30 -3.15
CA GLY A 290 -13.80 3.54 -3.48
C GLY A 290 -14.14 4.66 -2.50
N THR A 291 -14.15 5.89 -2.99
CA THR A 291 -14.48 7.08 -2.19
C THR A 291 -15.76 7.76 -2.70
N PRO A 292 -16.42 8.64 -1.93
CA PRO A 292 -17.61 9.37 -2.39
C PRO A 292 -17.42 10.10 -3.72
N LEU A 293 -16.27 10.74 -3.98
CA LEU A 293 -16.00 11.38 -5.28
C LEU A 293 -15.36 10.46 -6.33
N MET A 294 -14.93 9.25 -5.94
CA MET A 294 -14.36 8.23 -6.83
C MET A 294 -14.97 6.85 -6.54
N PRO A 295 -16.29 6.67 -6.76
CA PRO A 295 -16.98 5.42 -6.45
C PRO A 295 -16.44 4.27 -7.31
N GLY A 296 -16.23 3.11 -6.70
CA GLY A 296 -15.68 1.91 -7.34
C GLY A 296 -14.18 1.96 -7.64
N ARG A 297 -13.49 3.08 -7.40
CA ARG A 297 -12.05 3.21 -7.64
C ARG A 297 -11.26 2.43 -6.58
N ARG A 298 -10.21 1.71 -7.02
CA ARG A 298 -9.28 0.99 -6.13
C ARG A 298 -8.00 1.80 -5.99
N PHE A 299 -7.39 1.76 -4.80
CA PHE A 299 -6.17 2.50 -4.50
C PHE A 299 -5.08 1.52 -4.07
N GLU A 300 -3.98 1.48 -4.82
CA GLU A 300 -2.75 0.82 -4.35
C GLU A 300 -2.28 1.55 -3.08
N THR A 301 -2.28 0.85 -1.94
CA THR A 301 -2.15 1.46 -0.61
C THR A 301 -1.05 0.82 0.21
N TYR A 302 -0.18 1.64 0.81
CA TYR A 302 0.91 1.22 1.67
C TYR A 302 0.70 1.77 3.09
N ILE A 303 0.59 0.86 4.07
CA ILE A 303 0.50 1.22 5.48
C ILE A 303 1.90 1.57 6.00
N PHE A 304 2.02 2.73 6.63
CA PHE A 304 3.19 3.15 7.38
C PHE A 304 3.02 2.74 8.86
N SER A 305 3.78 1.78 9.38
CA SER A 305 4.83 0.98 8.69
C SER A 305 4.84 -0.47 9.16
N LEU A 306 5.71 -1.29 8.57
CA LEU A 306 5.82 -2.70 8.90
C LEU A 306 6.27 -2.91 10.36
N PHE A 307 7.27 -2.15 10.81
CA PHE A 307 7.86 -2.29 12.14
C PHE A 307 7.91 -0.96 12.89
N ASN A 308 7.95 -1.03 14.22
CA ASN A 308 8.41 0.09 15.03
C ASN A 308 9.90 0.36 14.73
N GLU A 309 10.23 1.61 14.46
CA GLU A 309 11.57 2.03 14.05
C GLU A 309 12.23 2.83 15.18
N ASN A 310 12.97 2.14 16.06
CA ASN A 310 13.45 2.68 17.33
C ASN A 310 14.49 3.82 17.22
N GLN A 311 15.08 4.05 16.04
CA GLN A 311 16.03 5.14 15.79
C GLN A 311 15.42 6.34 15.06
N LYS A 312 14.10 6.35 14.80
CA LYS A 312 13.44 7.52 14.22
C LYS A 312 13.54 8.73 15.16
N PRO A 313 14.00 9.90 14.65
CA PRO A 313 14.06 11.13 15.43
C PRO A 313 12.66 11.69 15.69
N GLY A 314 12.56 12.67 16.59
CA GLY A 314 11.31 13.39 16.86
C GLY A 314 10.46 12.75 17.98
N PRO A 315 9.14 13.00 17.97
CA PRO A 315 8.20 12.55 19.00
C PRO A 315 8.20 11.03 19.21
N THR A 316 7.71 10.57 20.35
CA THR A 316 7.57 9.13 20.63
C THR A 316 6.70 8.41 19.61
N ALA A 317 5.69 9.08 19.07
CA ALA A 317 4.87 8.59 17.96
C ALA A 317 5.69 8.09 16.76
N GLU A 318 6.75 8.79 16.37
CA GLU A 318 7.55 8.45 15.18
C GLU A 318 8.19 7.06 15.28
N ARG A 319 8.48 6.59 16.49
CA ARG A 319 9.08 5.26 16.74
C ARG A 319 8.04 4.14 16.84
N ASN A 320 6.74 4.46 16.75
CA ASN A 320 5.66 3.55 17.13
C ASN A 320 4.51 3.45 16.09
N PHE A 321 4.83 3.53 14.80
CA PHE A 321 3.88 3.33 13.68
C PHE A 321 3.74 1.87 13.23
N GLY A 322 4.54 0.95 13.77
CA GLY A 322 4.65 -0.42 13.30
C GLY A 322 3.37 -1.24 13.49
N LEU A 323 3.06 -2.04 12.48
CA LEU A 323 2.09 -3.15 12.59
C LEU A 323 2.65 -4.32 13.41
N PHE A 324 3.97 -4.54 13.33
CA PHE A 324 4.68 -5.61 14.03
C PHE A 324 5.81 -5.05 14.89
N ARG A 325 6.12 -5.79 15.96
CA ARG A 325 7.36 -5.61 16.72
C ARG A 325 8.53 -6.23 15.96
N ALA A 326 9.74 -5.91 16.39
CA ALA A 326 10.96 -6.46 15.82
C ALA A 326 11.06 -7.99 15.95
N ASP A 327 10.34 -8.62 16.87
CA ASP A 327 10.26 -10.08 17.00
C ASP A 327 9.21 -10.74 16.08
N LEU A 328 8.66 -9.99 15.12
CA LEU A 328 7.59 -10.40 14.19
C LEU A 328 6.22 -10.63 14.84
N THR A 329 6.05 -10.34 16.14
CA THR A 329 4.73 -10.38 16.79
C THR A 329 3.91 -9.13 16.42
N PRO A 330 2.59 -9.24 16.23
CA PRO A 330 1.76 -8.07 15.95
C PRO A 330 1.73 -7.12 17.16
N VAL A 331 1.83 -5.81 16.91
CA VAL A 331 1.58 -4.80 17.96
C VAL A 331 0.11 -4.85 18.37
N TYR A 332 -0.77 -5.03 17.38
CA TYR A 332 -2.21 -5.24 17.48
C TYR A 332 -2.69 -6.08 16.28
N ASP A 333 -3.82 -6.78 16.41
CA ASP A 333 -4.37 -7.60 15.32
C ASP A 333 -5.31 -6.79 14.41
N VAL A 334 -5.01 -6.79 13.11
CA VAL A 334 -5.79 -6.16 12.04
C VAL A 334 -6.17 -7.14 10.94
N GLY A 335 -6.07 -8.45 11.20
CA GLY A 335 -6.44 -9.50 10.25
C GLY A 335 -5.44 -9.71 9.11
N LEU A 336 -4.20 -9.24 9.27
CA LEU A 336 -3.14 -9.41 8.26
C LEU A 336 -2.35 -10.71 8.41
N THR A 337 -2.42 -11.36 9.58
CA THR A 337 -1.69 -12.61 9.80
C THR A 337 -2.50 -13.81 9.30
N ARG A 338 -1.82 -14.73 8.61
CA ARG A 338 -2.36 -16.03 8.27
C ARG A 338 -2.32 -16.87 9.54
N THR A 339 -3.43 -16.97 10.25
CA THR A 339 -3.56 -17.99 11.29
C THR A 339 -3.36 -19.34 10.62
N ARG A 340 -2.26 -20.04 10.94
CA ARG A 340 -2.15 -21.46 10.59
C ARG A 340 -3.25 -22.16 11.36
N VAL A 341 -4.38 -22.43 10.72
CA VAL A 341 -5.27 -23.50 11.17
C VAL A 341 -4.42 -24.74 11.13
N ARG A 342 -3.81 -25.12 12.27
CA ARG A 342 -3.30 -26.47 12.45
C ARG A 342 -4.52 -27.36 12.30
N ARG A 343 -4.71 -27.95 11.11
CA ARG A 343 -5.58 -29.10 10.94
C ARG A 343 -5.03 -30.18 11.88
N PHE A 344 -5.58 -30.26 13.08
CA PHE A 344 -5.54 -31.49 13.85
C PHE A 344 -6.44 -32.49 13.11
N SER A 345 -5.86 -33.22 12.17
CA SER A 345 -6.46 -34.45 11.67
C SER A 345 -6.23 -35.55 12.71
N SER A 346 -7.09 -35.61 13.71
CA SER A 346 -7.26 -36.74 14.65
C SER A 346 -8.60 -36.48 15.36
N LEU A 347 -9.67 -37.23 15.19
CA LEU A 347 -9.80 -38.68 15.14
C LEU A 347 -11.01 -39.06 14.27
N MET A 348 -10.90 -40.17 13.54
CA MET A 348 -12.06 -40.90 13.05
C MET A 348 -12.82 -41.50 14.24
N PRO A 349 -14.16 -41.44 14.32
CA PRO A 349 -14.91 -42.33 15.17
C PRO A 349 -15.11 -43.65 14.43
N VAL A 350 -14.38 -44.68 14.88
CA VAL A 350 -14.59 -46.08 14.50
C VAL A 350 -15.71 -46.64 15.39
N PHE A 351 -16.87 -46.77 14.75
CA PHE A 351 -17.83 -47.88 14.78
C PHE A 351 -18.82 -48.20 15.93
N PHE A 352 -20.01 -48.55 15.40
CA PHE A 352 -20.93 -49.65 15.72
C PHE A 352 -22.15 -49.40 16.61
N THR A 353 -23.26 -49.19 15.92
CA THR A 353 -24.64 -49.55 16.26
C THR A 353 -24.74 -50.99 16.77
N VAL A 354 -25.35 -51.20 17.94
CA VAL A 354 -26.00 -52.46 18.31
C VAL A 354 -27.50 -52.16 18.43
N ILE A 355 -28.26 -52.66 17.47
CA ILE A 355 -29.69 -52.89 17.61
C ILE A 355 -29.85 -54.38 17.86
N ASN A 356 -30.55 -54.71 18.94
CA ASN A 356 -31.48 -55.84 18.96
C ASN A 356 -32.79 -55.31 19.54
#